data_AF-A0A4R0IZF2-F1
#
_entry.id   AF-A0A4R0IZF2-F1
#
_cell.length_a   1.000
_cell.length_b   1.000
_cell.length_c   1.000
_cell.angle_alpha   90.00
_cell.angle_beta   90.00
_cell.angle_gamma   90.00
#
_symmetry.space_group_name_H-M   'P 1'
#
loop_
_entity.id
_entity.type
_entity.pdbx_description
1 polymer ?
#
loop_
_entity_poly.entity_id
_entity_poly.type
_entity_poly.pdbx_seq_one_letter_code
_entity_poly.pdbx_strand_id
1 'polypeptide(L)'
;MQHFIIGRGLVWQPDQVTDPGMIELFDDLADRVRNPMLAYLGTPEDRGDWGDDTPTEEDLLAERRLLGAVILASIYIIDECIDDIQTVGSAVVDPDGDLDPEMYADTFVWDNFPPRFRASYDPEFYAKVLVSAVKVSHDLANPNSERPACVAEEIIVNAICKYAYDLMDNAGLEHDVVLEDLILDDTDFELLFSDDMDGVEDDPAMQRSLGTWLPPVEGWFTPFNPDRVVHPYAETSTTTPRVHDLYHLLASDELKAMSRKPDVVDTPTPITGLQPISEVVRLARQTSTADPETWVADDSDPERNYEALVQISQIAESGWLTWEPHESADIVRSDAVIHLVPHRHYPVGTDQPWAKIAMTSGVIMHIPLSAIASYRPDPTIYERWNSMWSSLER
;
A
#
# COMPACT_ATOMS: atom_id res chain seq x y z
N MET A 1 -15.60 -17.15 25.08
CA MET A 1 -14.94 -18.48 25.07
C MET A 1 -14.86 -18.89 23.61
N GLN A 2 -13.98 -18.20 22.87
CA GLN A 2 -13.79 -18.33 21.43
C GLN A 2 -12.58 -19.24 21.20
N HIS A 3 -12.72 -20.16 20.26
CA HIS A 3 -11.64 -21.01 19.79
C HIS A 3 -10.94 -20.30 18.64
N PHE A 4 -9.63 -20.11 18.77
CA PHE A 4 -8.78 -19.48 17.76
C PHE A 4 -8.42 -20.50 16.68
N ILE A 5 -8.66 -20.15 15.41
CA ILE A 5 -8.24 -20.95 14.26
C ILE A 5 -7.11 -20.19 13.57
N ILE A 6 -5.86 -20.54 13.88
CA ILE A 6 -4.72 -20.10 13.07
C ILE A 6 -4.79 -20.90 11.76
N GLY A 7 -4.65 -20.18 10.63
CA GLY A 7 -4.68 -20.72 9.27
C GLY A 7 -3.97 -22.07 9.14
N ARG A 8 -4.77 -23.13 8.94
CA ARG A 8 -4.37 -24.52 8.65
C ARG A 8 -3.23 -25.08 9.51
N GLY A 9 -3.52 -25.37 10.78
CA GLY A 9 -2.89 -26.53 11.45
C GLY A 9 -2.77 -26.49 12.96
N LEU A 10 -2.86 -25.34 13.60
CA LEU A 10 -2.78 -25.20 15.05
C LEU A 10 -3.98 -24.41 15.57
N VAL A 11 -4.92 -25.11 16.22
CA VAL A 11 -6.00 -24.49 16.99
C VAL A 11 -5.39 -24.18 18.35
N TRP A 12 -5.12 -22.89 18.60
CA TRP A 12 -4.63 -22.45 19.90
C TRP A 12 -5.76 -22.52 20.93
N GLN A 13 -5.50 -23.20 22.06
CA GLN A 13 -6.44 -23.34 23.18
C GLN A 13 -5.79 -22.74 24.43
N PRO A 14 -6.35 -21.65 25.00
CA PRO A 14 -5.78 -20.96 26.16
C PRO A 14 -5.71 -21.80 27.46
N ASP A 15 -6.36 -22.98 27.50
CA ASP A 15 -6.40 -23.83 28.70
C ASP A 15 -5.28 -24.91 28.75
N GLN A 16 -4.30 -24.88 27.85
CA GLN A 16 -3.18 -25.83 27.85
C GLN A 16 -1.99 -25.24 28.60
N VAL A 17 -1.80 -25.74 29.83
CA VAL A 17 -0.60 -25.55 30.67
C VAL A 17 0.68 -25.71 29.84
N THR A 18 1.45 -24.62 29.73
CA THR A 18 2.82 -24.53 29.16
C THR A 18 3.06 -25.46 27.97
N ASP A 19 2.65 -25.05 26.77
CA ASP A 19 2.98 -25.79 25.54
C ASP A 19 4.49 -25.69 25.27
N PRO A 20 5.27 -26.79 25.40
CA PRO A 20 6.70 -26.76 25.13
C PRO A 20 7.03 -26.31 23.71
N GLY A 21 6.11 -26.51 22.76
CA GLY A 21 6.27 -26.03 21.39
C GLY A 21 6.22 -24.52 21.24
N MET A 22 5.54 -23.81 22.15
CA MET A 22 5.44 -22.35 22.14
C MET A 22 6.76 -21.71 22.58
N ILE A 23 7.40 -22.27 23.60
CA ILE A 23 8.71 -21.80 24.08
C ILE A 23 9.78 -21.99 22.99
N GLU A 24 9.81 -23.17 22.34
CA GLU A 24 10.73 -23.44 21.22
C GLU A 24 10.49 -22.45 20.07
N LEU A 25 9.22 -22.14 19.77
CA LEU A 25 8.88 -21.15 18.75
C LEU A 25 9.36 -19.73 19.10
N PHE A 26 9.26 -19.31 20.37
CA PHE A 26 9.82 -18.02 20.80
C PHE A 26 11.33 -17.99 20.62
N ASP A 27 12.03 -19.05 21.05
CA ASP A 27 13.48 -19.16 20.93
C ASP A 27 13.93 -19.09 19.45
N ASP A 28 13.18 -19.69 18.53
CA ASP A 28 13.42 -19.68 17.07
C ASP A 28 13.12 -18.33 16.40
N LEU A 29 12.13 -17.60 16.90
CA LEU A 29 11.70 -16.33 16.32
C LEU A 29 12.48 -15.12 16.85
N ALA A 30 13.10 -15.22 18.03
CA ALA A 30 13.77 -14.11 18.69
C ALA A 30 14.80 -13.38 17.80
N ASP A 31 15.60 -14.12 17.03
CA ASP A 31 16.63 -13.56 16.14
C ASP A 31 16.08 -12.84 14.90
N ARG A 32 14.76 -12.84 14.71
CA ARG A 32 14.08 -12.08 13.66
C ARG A 32 13.81 -10.64 14.07
N VAL A 33 13.76 -10.31 15.36
CA VAL A 33 13.71 -8.91 15.78
C VAL A 33 15.08 -8.30 15.55
N ARG A 34 15.11 -7.22 14.76
CA ARG A 34 16.34 -6.48 14.49
C ARG A 34 16.20 -4.99 14.72
N ASN A 35 15.00 -4.51 15.04
CA ASN A 35 14.74 -3.12 15.37
C ASN A 35 15.72 -2.65 16.46
N PRO A 36 16.43 -1.52 16.26
CA PRO A 36 17.47 -1.07 17.18
C PRO A 36 16.96 -0.75 18.59
N MET A 37 15.65 -0.50 18.77
CA MET A 37 15.04 -0.25 20.08
C MET A 37 14.79 -1.53 20.89
N LEU A 38 14.84 -2.70 20.26
CA LEU A 38 14.54 -4.00 20.88
C LEU A 38 15.68 -5.01 20.77
N ALA A 39 16.52 -4.91 19.75
CA ALA A 39 17.51 -5.94 19.42
C ALA A 39 18.56 -6.18 20.53
N TYR A 40 18.68 -5.28 21.50
CA TYR A 40 19.55 -5.47 22.67
C TYR A 40 18.92 -6.33 23.78
N LEU A 41 17.61 -6.56 23.77
CA LEU A 41 16.92 -7.38 24.76
C LEU A 41 17.47 -8.81 24.74
N GLY A 42 17.73 -9.37 25.92
CA GLY A 42 18.38 -10.67 26.06
C GLY A 42 19.88 -10.67 25.73
N THR A 43 20.50 -9.49 25.60
CA THR A 43 21.96 -9.35 25.48
C THR A 43 22.55 -8.62 26.69
N PRO A 44 23.72 -9.05 27.21
CA PRO A 44 24.37 -8.38 28.34
C PRO A 44 25.20 -7.14 27.93
N GLU A 45 25.49 -6.93 26.63
CA GLU A 45 26.53 -6.00 26.18
C GLU A 45 26.03 -4.58 25.83
N ASP A 46 24.74 -4.39 25.51
CA ASP A 46 24.22 -3.12 24.94
C ASP A 46 23.33 -2.29 25.88
N ARG A 47 23.20 -2.68 27.15
CA ARG A 47 22.46 -1.90 28.15
C ARG A 47 23.43 -1.04 28.95
N GLY A 48 23.25 0.27 28.86
CA GLY A 48 24.07 1.28 29.57
C GLY A 48 24.09 1.09 31.10
N ASP A 49 24.95 1.89 31.76
CA ASP A 49 25.28 1.90 33.20
C ASP A 49 24.17 1.31 34.10
N TRP A 50 24.25 0.00 34.31
CA TRP A 50 23.41 -0.71 35.25
C TRP A 50 23.60 -0.08 36.62
N GLY A 51 22.51 0.18 37.34
CA GLY A 51 22.59 0.34 38.78
C GLY A 51 23.21 -0.90 39.45
N ASP A 52 23.01 -1.06 40.75
CA ASP A 52 23.65 -2.15 41.51
C ASP A 52 23.19 -3.58 41.12
N ASP A 53 22.16 -3.76 40.29
CA ASP A 53 21.60 -5.07 39.93
C ASP A 53 21.82 -5.40 38.44
N THR A 54 22.76 -6.31 38.18
CA THR A 54 22.98 -6.91 36.86
C THR A 54 21.91 -7.97 36.57
N PRO A 55 21.36 -8.03 35.34
CA PRO A 55 20.36 -9.03 34.97
C PRO A 55 20.94 -10.43 35.05
N THR A 56 20.12 -11.38 35.49
CA THR A 56 20.46 -12.80 35.54
C THR A 56 20.39 -13.43 34.15
N GLU A 57 20.94 -14.64 33.99
CA GLU A 57 20.76 -15.40 32.74
C GLU A 57 19.28 -15.73 32.46
N GLU A 58 18.47 -15.86 33.52
CA GLU A 58 17.03 -16.11 33.42
C GLU A 58 16.30 -14.88 32.86
N ASP A 59 16.64 -13.69 33.36
CA ASP A 59 16.08 -12.42 32.85
C ASP A 59 16.42 -12.23 31.37
N LEU A 60 17.68 -12.45 30.99
CA LEU A 60 18.11 -12.33 29.60
C LEU A 60 17.40 -13.34 28.69
N LEU A 61 17.15 -14.56 29.18
CA LEU A 61 16.42 -15.57 28.42
C LEU A 61 14.93 -15.21 28.28
N ALA A 62 14.31 -14.69 29.34
CA ALA A 62 12.92 -14.22 29.31
C ALA A 62 12.73 -13.08 28.30
N GLU A 63 13.65 -12.12 28.30
CA GLU A 63 13.68 -11.03 27.33
C GLU A 63 13.86 -11.50 25.90
N ARG A 64 14.76 -12.47 25.68
CA ARG A 64 14.94 -13.07 24.36
C ARG A 64 13.64 -13.74 23.89
N ARG A 65 12.91 -14.41 24.78
CA ARG A 65 11.62 -15.03 24.45
C ARG A 65 10.53 -14.01 24.20
N LEU A 66 10.54 -12.88 24.90
CA LEU A 66 9.67 -11.75 24.62
C LEU A 66 9.86 -11.24 23.19
N LEU A 67 11.10 -11.17 22.67
CA LEU A 67 11.35 -10.86 21.26
C LEU A 67 10.69 -11.87 20.30
N GLY A 68 10.76 -13.15 20.63
CA GLY A 68 10.06 -14.20 19.88
C GLY A 68 8.54 -14.04 19.90
N ALA A 69 7.98 -13.72 21.06
CA ALA A 69 6.56 -13.44 21.24
C ALA A 69 6.11 -12.20 20.43
N VAL A 70 6.90 -11.13 20.38
CA VAL A 70 6.65 -9.93 19.56
C VAL A 70 6.52 -10.29 18.08
N ILE A 71 7.42 -11.12 17.54
CA ILE A 71 7.34 -11.53 16.13
C ILE A 71 6.10 -12.39 15.90
N LEU A 72 5.79 -13.32 16.79
CA LEU A 72 4.61 -14.16 16.68
C LEU A 72 3.31 -13.32 16.74
N ALA A 73 3.22 -12.38 17.67
CA ALA A 73 2.12 -11.43 17.78
C ALA A 73 1.96 -10.59 16.51
N SER A 74 3.07 -10.14 15.91
CA SER A 74 3.01 -9.37 14.66
C SER A 74 2.47 -10.19 13.47
N ILE A 75 2.85 -11.47 13.37
CA ILE A 75 2.33 -12.38 12.34
C ILE A 75 0.84 -12.61 12.57
N TYR A 76 0.46 -12.87 13.82
CA TYR A 76 -0.92 -13.10 14.21
C TYR A 76 -1.82 -11.90 13.85
N ILE A 77 -1.41 -10.68 14.17
CA ILE A 77 -2.18 -9.47 13.85
C ILE A 77 -2.33 -9.28 12.33
N ILE A 78 -1.32 -9.64 11.52
CA ILE A 78 -1.44 -9.60 10.06
C ILE A 78 -2.51 -10.59 9.59
N ASP A 79 -2.52 -11.82 10.12
CA ASP A 79 -3.53 -12.82 9.79
C ASP A 79 -4.94 -12.35 10.18
N GLU A 80 -5.10 -11.76 11.36
CA GLU A 80 -6.39 -11.18 11.79
C GLU A 80 -6.82 -10.01 10.88
N CYS A 81 -5.90 -9.13 10.50
CA CYS A 81 -6.21 -8.06 9.55
C CYS A 81 -6.62 -8.59 8.16
N ILE A 82 -6.07 -9.73 7.72
CA ILE A 82 -6.47 -10.39 6.48
C ILE A 82 -7.91 -10.93 6.61
N ASP A 83 -8.23 -11.55 7.74
CA ASP A 83 -9.57 -12.07 8.03
C ASP A 83 -10.60 -10.94 8.19
N ASP A 84 -10.21 -9.81 8.78
CA ASP A 84 -11.00 -8.58 8.83
C ASP A 84 -11.39 -8.10 7.43
N ILE A 85 -10.43 -8.01 6.50
CA ILE A 85 -10.71 -7.59 5.11
C ILE A 85 -11.63 -8.58 4.40
N GLN A 86 -11.49 -9.88 4.64
CA GLN A 86 -12.39 -10.88 4.06
C GLN A 86 -13.81 -10.73 4.59
N THR A 87 -13.94 -10.45 5.89
CA THR A 87 -15.21 -10.19 6.57
C THR A 87 -15.88 -8.95 6.00
N VAL A 88 -15.14 -7.84 5.90
CA VAL A 88 -15.63 -6.57 5.33
C VAL A 88 -15.94 -6.69 3.84
N GLY A 89 -15.12 -7.39 3.06
CA GLY A 89 -15.35 -7.60 1.63
C GLY A 89 -16.54 -8.50 1.30
N SER A 90 -16.95 -9.36 2.25
CA SER A 90 -18.10 -10.26 2.11
C SER A 90 -19.41 -9.66 2.65
N ALA A 91 -19.33 -8.48 3.27
CA ALA A 91 -20.45 -7.83 3.91
C ALA A 91 -21.51 -7.39 2.89
N VAL A 92 -22.77 -7.74 3.17
CA VAL A 92 -23.91 -7.18 2.45
C VAL A 92 -24.25 -5.86 3.12
N VAL A 93 -24.03 -4.75 2.41
CA VAL A 93 -24.40 -3.41 2.86
C VAL A 93 -25.93 -3.36 3.03
N ASP A 94 -26.39 -2.89 4.19
CA ASP A 94 -27.83 -2.66 4.42
C ASP A 94 -28.35 -1.63 3.38
N PRO A 95 -29.63 -1.67 2.94
CA PRO A 95 -30.24 -0.63 2.12
C PRO A 95 -29.93 0.83 2.52
N ASP A 96 -29.63 1.11 3.79
CA ASP A 96 -29.25 2.46 4.26
C ASP A 96 -27.76 2.81 4.07
N GLY A 97 -26.93 1.87 3.60
CA GLY A 97 -25.50 2.08 3.32
C GLY A 97 -24.56 1.77 4.49
N ASP A 98 -25.10 1.48 5.66
CA ASP A 98 -24.34 1.19 6.87
C ASP A 98 -23.97 -0.30 6.97
N LEU A 99 -22.81 -0.56 7.55
CA LEU A 99 -22.31 -1.89 7.84
C LEU A 99 -22.86 -2.37 9.21
N ASP A 100 -23.40 -3.58 9.29
CA ASP A 100 -23.97 -4.14 10.53
C ASP A 100 -22.89 -4.30 11.61
N PRO A 101 -22.97 -3.61 12.77
CA PRO A 101 -21.97 -3.71 13.83
C PRO A 101 -21.73 -5.13 14.36
N GLU A 102 -22.74 -6.02 14.31
CA GLU A 102 -22.56 -7.43 14.73
C GLU A 102 -21.64 -8.20 13.78
N MET A 103 -21.52 -7.78 12.51
CA MET A 103 -20.67 -8.44 11.51
C MET A 103 -19.18 -8.19 11.75
N TYR A 104 -18.81 -7.11 12.45
CA TYR A 104 -17.41 -6.73 12.70
C TYR A 104 -17.01 -6.82 14.16
N ALA A 105 -17.92 -7.26 15.04
CA ALA A 105 -17.68 -7.30 16.47
C ALA A 105 -16.52 -8.22 16.88
N ASP A 106 -16.13 -9.15 16.01
CA ASP A 106 -15.01 -10.08 16.19
C ASP A 106 -13.79 -9.71 15.33
N THR A 107 -13.69 -8.47 14.82
CA THR A 107 -12.55 -8.01 14.00
C THR A 107 -11.41 -7.43 14.83
N PHE A 108 -10.17 -7.59 14.37
CA PHE A 108 -9.01 -6.98 15.02
C PHE A 108 -9.15 -5.46 15.14
N VAL A 109 -9.63 -4.80 14.08
CA VAL A 109 -9.88 -3.35 14.10
C VAL A 109 -10.90 -2.99 15.19
N TRP A 110 -11.96 -3.78 15.35
CA TRP A 110 -12.99 -3.51 16.34
C TRP A 110 -12.48 -3.56 17.78
N ASP A 111 -11.58 -4.50 18.07
CA ASP A 111 -11.04 -4.71 19.42
C ASP A 111 -9.89 -3.76 19.76
N ASN A 112 -9.08 -3.39 18.76
CA ASN A 112 -7.82 -2.69 19.00
C ASN A 112 -7.84 -1.22 18.61
N PHE A 113 -8.83 -0.75 17.85
CA PHE A 113 -8.97 0.67 17.51
C PHE A 113 -10.04 1.37 18.38
N PRO A 114 -9.91 2.69 18.59
CA PRO A 114 -10.82 3.46 19.43
C PRO A 114 -12.32 3.26 19.10
N PRO A 115 -13.16 2.82 20.04
CA PRO A 115 -14.57 2.48 19.76
C PRO A 115 -15.42 3.63 19.23
N ARG A 116 -15.14 4.88 19.64
CA ARG A 116 -15.97 6.04 19.28
C ARG A 116 -15.94 6.38 17.78
N PHE A 117 -14.89 5.97 17.07
CA PHE A 117 -14.69 6.28 15.66
C PHE A 117 -15.10 5.14 14.73
N ARG A 118 -15.79 4.10 15.24
CA ARG A 118 -16.20 2.94 14.45
C ARG A 118 -17.05 3.28 13.23
N ALA A 119 -17.82 4.36 13.27
CA ALA A 119 -18.58 4.84 12.11
C ALA A 119 -17.69 5.29 10.94
N SER A 120 -16.41 5.59 11.19
CA SER A 120 -15.41 5.98 10.19
C SER A 120 -14.57 4.80 9.69
N TYR A 121 -14.78 3.58 10.22
CA TYR A 121 -14.00 2.39 9.84
C TYR A 121 -14.63 1.71 8.61
N ASP A 122 -14.39 2.31 7.46
CA ASP A 122 -14.83 1.80 6.16
C ASP A 122 -13.84 0.73 5.60
N PRO A 123 -14.17 0.04 4.49
CA PRO A 123 -13.25 -0.94 3.91
C PRO A 123 -11.87 -0.39 3.54
N GLU A 124 -11.74 0.91 3.27
CA GLU A 124 -10.45 1.54 3.02
C GLU A 124 -9.63 1.63 4.32
N PHE A 125 -10.26 2.02 5.43
CA PHE A 125 -9.64 2.03 6.76
C PHE A 125 -9.05 0.66 7.10
N TYR A 126 -9.83 -0.42 6.97
CA TYR A 126 -9.37 -1.79 7.20
C TYR A 126 -8.17 -2.17 6.32
N ALA A 127 -8.19 -1.80 5.04
CA ALA A 127 -7.07 -2.05 4.14
C ALA A 127 -5.82 -1.26 4.54
N LYS A 128 -5.99 -0.02 5.04
CA LYS A 128 -4.88 0.79 5.59
C LYS A 128 -4.31 0.19 6.87
N VAL A 129 -5.15 -0.32 7.77
CA VAL A 129 -4.69 -1.03 8.98
C VAL A 129 -3.86 -2.26 8.62
N LEU A 130 -4.31 -3.10 7.68
CA LEU A 130 -3.54 -4.28 7.24
C LEU A 130 -2.14 -3.88 6.74
N VAL A 131 -2.03 -2.92 5.82
CA VAL A 131 -0.72 -2.54 5.28
C VAL A 131 0.17 -1.87 6.33
N SER A 132 -0.41 -1.15 7.28
CA SER A 132 0.31 -0.62 8.44
C SER A 132 0.80 -1.74 9.34
N ALA A 133 0.02 -2.80 9.58
CA ALA A 133 0.45 -3.96 10.36
C ALA A 133 1.60 -4.73 9.70
N VAL A 134 1.52 -4.92 8.38
CA VAL A 134 2.61 -5.51 7.58
C VAL A 134 3.88 -4.65 7.69
N LYS A 135 3.76 -3.34 7.57
CA LYS A 135 4.90 -2.42 7.72
C LYS A 135 5.50 -2.48 9.13
N VAL A 136 4.68 -2.40 10.18
CA VAL A 136 5.15 -2.48 11.57
C VAL A 136 5.90 -3.78 11.82
N SER A 137 5.36 -4.92 11.35
CA SER A 137 6.06 -6.22 11.45
C SER A 137 7.40 -6.22 10.72
N HIS A 138 7.46 -5.64 9.51
CA HIS A 138 8.72 -5.45 8.78
C HIS A 138 9.70 -4.57 9.56
N ASP A 139 9.24 -3.46 10.14
CA ASP A 139 10.06 -2.52 10.89
C ASP A 139 10.61 -3.15 12.18
N LEU A 140 9.85 -4.01 12.85
CA LEU A 140 10.36 -4.83 13.97
C LEU A 140 11.53 -5.75 13.54
N ALA A 141 11.52 -6.23 12.29
CA ALA A 141 12.53 -7.11 11.72
C ALA A 141 13.69 -6.38 10.99
N ASN A 142 13.67 -5.05 10.94
CA ASN A 142 14.64 -4.25 10.19
C ASN A 142 15.61 -3.50 11.14
N PRO A 143 16.94 -3.62 10.99
CA PRO A 143 17.91 -2.91 11.83
C PRO A 143 18.04 -1.41 11.57
N ASN A 144 17.43 -0.91 10.49
CA ASN A 144 17.42 0.51 10.16
C ASN A 144 16.03 1.14 10.33
N SER A 145 15.10 0.43 10.98
CA SER A 145 13.78 0.99 11.24
C SER A 145 13.84 2.01 12.38
N GLU A 146 12.83 2.88 12.35
CA GLU A 146 12.59 3.86 13.38
C GLU A 146 11.32 3.47 14.16
N ARG A 147 10.90 4.36 15.05
CA ARG A 147 9.63 4.25 15.78
C ARG A 147 8.43 4.43 14.84
N PRO A 148 7.21 4.07 15.28
CA PRO A 148 6.00 4.26 14.49
C PRO A 148 5.92 5.62 13.81
N ALA A 149 5.46 5.63 12.57
CA ALA A 149 5.42 6.83 11.74
C ALA A 149 4.14 7.65 11.92
N CYS A 150 3.07 7.04 12.43
CA CYS A 150 1.75 7.66 12.59
C CYS A 150 0.94 6.99 13.71
N VAL A 151 -0.18 7.60 14.10
CA VAL A 151 -1.07 7.14 15.19
C VAL A 151 -1.55 5.70 14.96
N ALA A 152 -1.91 5.35 13.73
CA ALA A 152 -2.36 3.99 13.41
C ALA A 152 -1.25 2.94 13.66
N GLU A 153 0.01 3.28 13.37
CA GLU A 153 1.14 2.38 13.64
C GLU A 153 1.42 2.26 15.14
N GLU A 154 1.24 3.32 15.93
CA GLU A 154 1.35 3.26 17.41
C GLU A 154 0.29 2.35 18.02
N ILE A 155 -0.98 2.46 17.58
CA ILE A 155 -2.07 1.58 18.01
C ILE A 155 -1.73 0.11 17.70
N ILE A 156 -1.20 -0.17 16.50
CA ILE A 156 -0.81 -1.52 16.10
C ILE A 156 0.37 -2.03 16.93
N VAL A 157 1.39 -1.21 17.20
CA VAL A 157 2.50 -1.59 18.09
C VAL A 157 2.00 -1.90 19.49
N ASN A 158 1.09 -1.08 20.04
CA ASN A 158 0.47 -1.33 21.33
C ASN A 158 -0.30 -2.67 21.34
N ALA A 159 -1.04 -2.98 20.26
CA ALA A 159 -1.68 -4.28 20.11
C ALA A 159 -0.62 -5.41 20.10
N ILE A 160 0.45 -5.29 19.32
CA ILE A 160 1.55 -6.28 19.30
C ILE A 160 2.11 -6.50 20.71
N CYS A 161 2.33 -5.43 21.49
CA CYS A 161 2.84 -5.54 22.86
C CYS A 161 1.88 -6.35 23.74
N LYS A 162 0.58 -6.00 23.74
CA LYS A 162 -0.46 -6.73 24.47
C LYS A 162 -0.52 -8.21 24.10
N TYR A 163 -0.55 -8.53 22.81
CA TYR A 163 -0.57 -9.92 22.35
C TYR A 163 0.73 -10.66 22.71
N ALA A 164 1.88 -9.99 22.69
CA ALA A 164 3.15 -10.59 23.11
C ALA A 164 3.16 -10.91 24.61
N TYR A 165 2.61 -10.03 25.46
CA TYR A 165 2.45 -10.29 26.89
C TYR A 165 1.49 -11.45 27.15
N ASP A 166 0.34 -11.47 26.47
CA ASP A 166 -0.61 -12.58 26.57
C ASP A 166 0.07 -13.91 26.16
N LEU A 167 0.87 -13.90 25.10
CA LEU A 167 1.64 -15.08 24.67
C LEU A 167 2.65 -15.54 25.73
N MET A 168 3.35 -14.62 26.40
CA MET A 168 4.29 -14.92 27.49
C MET A 168 3.56 -15.47 28.73
N ASP A 169 2.46 -14.85 29.13
CA ASP A 169 1.61 -15.27 30.25
C ASP A 169 1.06 -16.68 30.02
N ASN A 170 0.57 -16.95 28.80
CA ASN A 170 0.06 -18.27 28.42
C ASN A 170 1.16 -19.34 28.36
N ALA A 171 2.41 -18.94 28.06
CA ALA A 171 3.58 -19.81 28.16
C ALA A 171 4.10 -19.97 29.60
N GLY A 172 3.54 -19.25 30.57
CA GLY A 172 3.98 -19.26 31.96
C GLY A 172 5.37 -18.63 32.16
N LEU A 173 5.71 -17.64 31.33
CA LEU A 173 6.99 -16.94 31.35
C LEU A 173 6.80 -15.53 31.92
N GLU A 174 7.55 -15.19 32.97
CA GLU A 174 7.58 -13.84 33.52
C GLU A 174 8.41 -12.91 32.63
N HIS A 175 8.04 -11.63 32.57
CA HIS A 175 8.81 -10.59 31.92
C HIS A 175 8.63 -9.25 32.67
N ASP A 176 9.74 -8.51 32.85
CA ASP A 176 9.72 -7.20 33.51
C ASP A 176 9.89 -6.02 32.55
N VAL A 177 10.14 -6.32 31.27
CA VAL A 177 10.32 -5.29 30.22
C VAL A 177 8.97 -4.74 29.80
N VAL A 178 8.87 -3.42 29.78
CA VAL A 178 7.75 -2.67 29.20
C VAL A 178 8.15 -2.26 27.77
N LEU A 179 7.65 -2.99 26.78
CA LEU A 179 7.95 -2.81 25.35
C LEU A 179 7.51 -1.43 24.83
N GLU A 180 6.39 -0.92 25.34
CA GLU A 180 5.82 0.37 24.97
C GLU A 180 6.83 1.50 25.21
N ASP A 181 7.49 1.51 26.37
CA ASP A 181 8.52 2.50 26.75
C ASP A 181 9.74 2.49 25.82
N LEU A 182 9.97 1.39 25.10
CA LEU A 182 11.09 1.23 24.20
C LEU A 182 10.74 1.66 22.77
N ILE A 183 9.57 1.25 22.29
CA ILE A 183 9.19 1.34 20.87
C ILE A 183 8.39 2.60 20.55
N LEU A 184 7.54 3.06 21.47
CA LEU A 184 6.67 4.20 21.23
C LEU A 184 7.40 5.51 21.53
N ASP A 185 7.05 6.58 20.81
CA ASP A 185 7.55 7.93 21.10
C ASP A 185 6.81 8.53 22.32
N ASP A 186 5.50 8.29 22.40
CA ASP A 186 4.63 8.57 23.54
C ASP A 186 3.41 7.62 23.52
N THR A 187 2.45 7.83 24.45
CA THR A 187 1.20 7.05 24.51
C THR A 187 -0.03 7.96 24.37
N ASP A 188 0.10 9.11 23.70
CA ASP A 188 -1.00 10.08 23.59
C ASP A 188 -2.24 9.49 22.90
N PHE A 189 -2.03 8.56 21.96
CA PHE A 189 -3.11 7.85 21.28
C PHE A 189 -4.06 7.11 22.24
N GLU A 190 -3.64 6.79 23.47
CA GLU A 190 -4.50 6.16 24.48
C GLU A 190 -5.69 7.03 24.86
N LEU A 191 -5.55 8.36 24.77
CA LEU A 191 -6.64 9.30 25.04
C LEU A 191 -7.82 9.08 24.07
N LEU A 192 -7.56 8.56 22.85
CA LEU A 192 -8.60 8.24 21.88
C LEU A 192 -9.51 7.10 22.37
N PHE A 193 -9.09 6.29 23.34
CA PHE A 193 -9.89 5.21 23.93
C PHE A 193 -10.73 5.65 25.15
N SER A 194 -10.44 6.82 25.74
CA SER A 194 -11.09 7.28 26.97
C SER A 194 -12.36 8.11 26.71
N ASP A 195 -13.54 7.61 27.06
CA ASP A 195 -14.81 8.34 26.88
C ASP A 195 -14.79 9.76 27.49
N ASP A 196 -14.03 9.98 28.57
CA ASP A 196 -13.88 11.29 29.23
C ASP A 196 -13.11 12.32 28.37
N MET A 197 -12.43 11.85 27.32
CA MET A 197 -11.60 12.64 26.41
C MET A 197 -12.26 12.86 25.04
N ASP A 198 -13.59 12.71 24.96
CA ASP A 198 -14.35 12.95 23.73
C ASP A 198 -14.26 14.40 23.24
N GLY A 199 -13.94 14.57 21.95
CA GLY A 199 -13.77 15.87 21.30
C GLY A 199 -12.42 16.53 21.54
N VAL A 200 -11.46 15.86 22.19
CA VAL A 200 -10.09 16.39 22.36
C VAL A 200 -9.40 16.56 21.01
N GLU A 201 -9.58 15.61 20.10
CA GLU A 201 -9.10 15.64 18.70
C GLU A 201 -9.59 16.88 17.92
N ASP A 202 -10.74 17.44 18.31
CA ASP A 202 -11.36 18.61 17.69
C ASP A 202 -11.04 19.94 18.42
N ASP A 203 -10.39 19.90 19.59
CA ASP A 203 -10.03 21.07 20.38
C ASP A 203 -8.50 21.28 20.46
N PRO A 204 -7.91 22.06 19.52
CA PRO A 204 -6.49 22.40 19.54
C PRO A 204 -6.02 23.16 20.79
N ALA A 205 -6.92 23.80 21.55
CA ALA A 205 -6.57 24.46 22.80
C ALA A 205 -6.44 23.43 23.93
N MET A 206 -7.34 22.44 23.98
CA MET A 206 -7.28 21.33 24.94
C MET A 206 -6.05 20.45 24.69
N GLN A 207 -5.80 20.03 23.45
CA GLN A 207 -4.58 19.28 23.09
C GLN A 207 -3.30 20.01 23.52
N ARG A 208 -3.20 21.31 23.19
CA ARG A 208 -2.05 22.14 23.62
C ARG A 208 -1.92 22.22 25.14
N SER A 209 -3.04 22.23 25.88
CA SER A 209 -3.01 22.29 27.34
C SER A 209 -2.54 20.98 27.99
N LEU A 210 -2.80 19.85 27.33
CA LEU A 210 -2.35 18.52 27.72
C LEU A 210 -0.94 18.19 27.21
N GLY A 211 -0.45 18.97 26.25
CA GLY A 211 0.84 18.74 25.60
C GLY A 211 0.79 17.64 24.56
N THR A 212 -0.39 17.31 24.05
CA THR A 212 -0.63 16.18 23.15
C THR A 212 -0.90 16.62 21.72
N TRP A 213 -0.77 15.69 20.77
CA TRP A 213 -1.17 15.89 19.37
C TRP A 213 -2.02 14.71 18.88
N LEU A 214 -3.32 14.96 18.71
CA LEU A 214 -4.28 13.94 18.27
C LEU A 214 -5.02 14.42 17.03
N PRO A 215 -4.65 13.94 15.84
CA PRO A 215 -5.38 14.27 14.61
C PRO A 215 -6.74 13.57 14.59
N PRO A 216 -7.70 14.09 13.79
CA PRO A 216 -8.93 13.36 13.50
C PRO A 216 -8.60 12.06 12.75
N VAL A 217 -9.56 11.15 12.64
CA VAL A 217 -9.37 9.78 12.08
C VAL A 217 -8.71 9.80 10.70
N GLU A 218 -9.04 10.78 9.86
CA GLU A 218 -8.46 10.93 8.52
C GLU A 218 -6.95 11.23 8.55
N GLY A 219 -6.44 11.72 9.68
CA GLY A 219 -5.03 12.00 9.92
C GLY A 219 -4.27 10.86 10.60
N TRP A 220 -4.92 9.75 11.02
CA TRP A 220 -4.24 8.68 11.76
C TRP A 220 -3.16 7.95 10.97
N PHE A 221 -3.23 7.98 9.65
CA PHE A 221 -2.23 7.42 8.75
C PHE A 221 -1.31 8.49 8.15
N THR A 222 -1.41 9.75 8.59
CA THR A 222 -0.48 10.81 8.17
C THR A 222 0.80 10.70 8.99
N PRO A 223 1.99 10.76 8.37
CA PRO A 223 3.25 10.78 9.10
C PRO A 223 3.32 11.92 10.13
N PHE A 224 3.85 11.64 11.33
CA PHE A 224 4.07 12.64 12.37
C PHE A 224 4.96 13.81 11.91
N ASN A 225 5.93 13.51 11.03
CA ASN A 225 6.85 14.48 10.46
C ASN A 225 7.36 14.02 9.08
N PRO A 226 8.00 14.90 8.29
CA PRO A 226 8.44 14.58 6.93
C PRO A 226 9.53 13.51 6.80
N ASP A 227 10.23 13.18 7.90
CA ASP A 227 11.31 12.19 7.88
C ASP A 227 10.76 10.77 8.16
N ARG A 228 9.57 10.67 8.77
CA ARG A 228 8.85 9.41 8.98
C ARG A 228 8.11 9.01 7.70
N VAL A 229 8.18 7.72 7.36
CA VAL A 229 7.53 7.15 6.17
C VAL A 229 6.44 6.19 6.64
N VAL A 230 5.21 6.37 6.16
CA VAL A 230 4.11 5.40 6.31
C VAL A 230 4.05 4.50 5.08
N HIS A 231 3.29 3.40 5.14
CA HIS A 231 3.11 2.59 3.95
C HIS A 231 2.42 3.42 2.84
N PRO A 232 2.86 3.38 1.57
CA PRO A 232 2.31 4.20 0.48
C PRO A 232 0.81 4.03 0.24
N TYR A 233 0.26 2.87 0.60
CA TYR A 233 -1.17 2.58 0.52
C TYR A 233 -1.96 3.16 1.72
N ALA A 234 -1.30 3.43 2.84
CA ALA A 234 -1.90 4.04 4.03
C ALA A 234 -1.95 5.57 3.96
N GLU A 235 -1.10 6.20 3.14
CA GLU A 235 -0.96 7.66 3.07
C GLU A 235 -2.31 8.36 2.77
N THR A 236 -2.79 9.18 3.70
CA THR A 236 -4.07 9.91 3.57
C THR A 236 -3.95 11.25 2.84
N SER A 237 -2.73 11.76 2.72
CA SER A 237 -2.45 13.03 2.06
C SER A 237 -1.90 12.81 0.66
N THR A 238 -2.75 12.86 -0.36
CA THR A 238 -2.50 13.74 -1.52
C THR A 238 -3.71 13.79 -2.45
N THR A 239 -4.26 14.99 -2.63
CA THR A 239 -5.12 15.40 -3.78
C THR A 239 -4.36 15.42 -5.11
N THR A 240 -3.30 14.61 -5.20
CA THR A 240 -2.46 14.41 -6.37
C THR A 240 -2.06 12.95 -6.30
N PRO A 241 -2.34 12.09 -7.29
CA PRO A 241 -1.90 10.70 -7.22
C PRO A 241 -0.36 10.70 -7.24
N ARG A 242 0.24 10.61 -6.05
CA ARG A 242 1.68 10.61 -5.90
C ARG A 242 2.11 9.18 -5.81
N VAL A 243 2.68 8.72 -6.92
CA VAL A 243 3.51 7.54 -7.03
C VAL A 243 4.76 7.65 -6.12
N HIS A 244 4.87 8.61 -5.20
CA HIS A 244 6.14 9.08 -4.64
C HIS A 244 6.69 8.24 -3.49
N ASP A 245 5.87 7.38 -2.87
CA ASP A 245 6.28 6.70 -1.63
C ASP A 245 6.82 5.27 -1.86
N LEU A 246 6.59 4.70 -3.03
CA LEU A 246 7.30 3.48 -3.48
C LEU A 246 8.64 3.80 -4.18
N TYR A 247 8.95 5.08 -4.41
CA TYR A 247 10.12 5.48 -5.19
C TYR A 247 11.44 5.37 -4.43
N HIS A 248 11.40 5.37 -3.11
CA HIS A 248 12.59 5.37 -2.25
C HIS A 248 13.07 3.96 -1.84
N LEU A 249 12.20 2.94 -1.88
CA LEU A 249 12.54 1.54 -1.57
C LEU A 249 12.99 0.72 -2.79
N LEU A 250 12.66 1.18 -4.01
CA LEU A 250 13.12 0.57 -5.25
C LEU A 250 14.43 1.22 -5.68
N ALA A 251 15.55 0.59 -5.33
CA ALA A 251 16.87 0.97 -5.86
C ALA A 251 17.09 0.61 -7.35
N SER A 252 16.02 0.45 -8.14
CA SER A 252 16.11 0.54 -9.60
C SER A 252 14.84 1.13 -10.21
N ASP A 253 15.03 1.94 -11.26
CA ASP A 253 14.02 2.77 -11.90
C ASP A 253 12.93 1.98 -12.68
N GLU A 254 13.03 0.66 -12.76
CA GLU A 254 12.28 -0.18 -13.71
C GLU A 254 10.88 -0.61 -13.21
N LEU A 255 10.68 -0.78 -11.90
CA LEU A 255 9.45 -1.40 -11.37
C LEU A 255 8.26 -0.44 -11.20
N LYS A 256 8.50 0.87 -11.25
CA LYS A 256 7.45 1.90 -11.16
C LYS A 256 6.55 1.95 -12.40
N ALA A 257 6.98 1.34 -13.49
CA ALA A 257 6.24 1.30 -14.73
C ALA A 257 5.10 0.27 -14.74
N MET A 258 4.98 -0.66 -13.79
CA MET A 258 4.14 -1.85 -14.02
C MET A 258 2.77 -1.94 -13.31
N SER A 259 2.37 -1.04 -12.41
CA SER A 259 1.10 -1.24 -11.67
C SER A 259 -0.10 -0.47 -12.26
N ARG A 260 -1.12 -1.23 -12.69
CA ARG A 260 -2.50 -0.81 -13.05
C ARG A 260 -3.48 -1.66 -12.22
N LYS A 261 -4.59 -1.09 -11.75
CA LYS A 261 -5.85 -1.81 -11.48
C LYS A 261 -6.77 -1.76 -12.72
N PRO A 262 -7.38 -2.88 -13.14
CA PRO A 262 -8.74 -2.89 -13.70
C PRO A 262 -9.63 -3.87 -12.90
N ASP A 263 -10.96 -3.74 -12.76
CA ASP A 263 -11.98 -3.42 -13.76
C ASP A 263 -13.24 -2.77 -13.13
N VAL A 264 -13.88 -1.86 -13.88
CA VAL A 264 -15.34 -1.68 -13.87
C VAL A 264 -15.81 -1.75 -15.33
N VAL A 265 -16.77 -2.65 -15.59
CA VAL A 265 -17.49 -2.87 -16.86
C VAL A 265 -18.98 -2.77 -16.48
N ASP A 266 -19.90 -2.08 -17.14
CA ASP A 266 -20.08 -1.73 -18.56
C ASP A 266 -20.92 -0.44 -18.68
N THR A 267 -20.55 0.49 -19.56
CA THR A 267 -21.42 1.00 -20.66
C THR A 267 -20.68 2.05 -21.52
N PRO A 268 -20.68 1.90 -22.86
CA PRO A 268 -20.25 2.96 -23.80
C PRO A 268 -21.34 4.04 -23.84
N THR A 269 -21.09 5.35 -23.99
CA THR A 269 -20.49 6.08 -25.11
C THR A 269 -20.19 7.50 -24.56
N PRO A 270 -19.08 8.18 -24.89
CA PRO A 270 -19.03 8.95 -26.13
C PRO A 270 -17.68 8.96 -26.87
N ILE A 271 -17.76 9.15 -28.18
CA ILE A 271 -16.69 9.77 -28.97
C ILE A 271 -17.27 11.05 -29.59
N THR A 272 -16.78 12.22 -29.20
CA THR A 272 -16.91 13.42 -30.04
C THR A 272 -15.65 14.26 -30.01
N GLY A 273 -15.24 14.76 -31.19
CA GLY A 273 -14.19 15.76 -31.32
C GLY A 273 -12.76 15.21 -31.48
N LEU A 274 -12.51 14.27 -32.40
CA LEU A 274 -11.13 13.95 -32.86
C LEU A 274 -10.47 15.08 -33.67
N GLN A 275 -10.97 16.31 -33.53
CA GLN A 275 -10.30 17.46 -34.09
C GLN A 275 -8.87 17.47 -33.56
N PRO A 276 -7.88 17.68 -34.43
CA PRO A 276 -6.50 17.66 -34.03
C PRO A 276 -6.26 18.75 -33.00
N ILE A 277 -5.43 18.45 -31.98
CA ILE A 277 -5.14 19.39 -30.90
C ILE A 277 -4.46 20.67 -31.40
N SER A 278 -3.86 20.61 -32.59
CA SER A 278 -3.30 21.76 -33.28
C SER A 278 -3.36 21.64 -34.81
N GLU A 279 -3.08 22.76 -35.47
CA GLU A 279 -2.86 22.81 -36.92
C GLU A 279 -1.69 21.93 -37.37
N VAL A 280 -0.68 21.73 -36.51
CA VAL A 280 0.50 20.90 -36.82
C VAL A 280 0.10 19.44 -36.94
N VAL A 281 -0.71 18.93 -36.02
CA VAL A 281 -1.27 17.55 -36.09
C VAL A 281 -2.17 17.40 -37.30
N ARG A 282 -3.00 18.41 -37.61
CA ARG A 282 -3.84 18.41 -38.83
C ARG A 282 -3.00 18.24 -40.09
N LEU A 283 -1.94 19.03 -40.24
CA LEU A 283 -1.05 18.98 -41.40
C LEU A 283 -0.27 17.67 -41.47
N ALA A 284 0.18 17.13 -40.34
CA ALA A 284 0.84 15.83 -40.31
C ALA A 284 -0.07 14.67 -40.68
N ARG A 285 -1.33 14.66 -40.25
CA ARG A 285 -2.33 13.68 -40.71
C ARG A 285 -2.50 13.74 -42.24
N GLN A 286 -2.58 14.94 -42.80
CA GLN A 286 -2.74 15.13 -44.26
C GLN A 286 -1.51 14.71 -45.08
N THR A 287 -0.32 14.95 -44.54
CA THR A 287 0.96 14.57 -45.18
C THR A 287 1.36 13.12 -44.91
N SER A 288 0.74 12.45 -43.93
CA SER A 288 0.86 11.02 -43.68
C SER A 288 0.08 10.25 -44.75
N THR A 289 0.59 10.25 -45.97
CA THR A 289 -0.03 9.57 -47.11
C THR A 289 0.87 8.47 -47.65
N ALA A 290 0.28 7.27 -47.80
CA ALA A 290 0.62 6.19 -48.73
C ALA A 290 1.25 4.89 -48.20
N ASP A 291 1.33 4.66 -46.88
CA ASP A 291 1.63 3.32 -46.37
C ASP A 291 0.33 2.65 -45.87
N PRO A 292 -0.20 1.61 -46.56
CA PRO A 292 -1.42 0.91 -46.12
C PRO A 292 -1.25 0.20 -44.77
N GLU A 293 -0.01 0.03 -44.29
CA GLU A 293 0.29 -0.54 -42.99
C GLU A 293 0.30 0.53 -41.88
N THR A 294 0.25 1.81 -42.21
CA THR A 294 0.25 2.91 -41.22
C THR A 294 -1.17 3.41 -40.97
N TRP A 295 -1.61 3.34 -39.72
CA TRP A 295 -2.82 4.00 -39.27
C TRP A 295 -2.59 5.51 -39.19
N VAL A 296 -3.53 6.28 -39.72
CA VAL A 296 -3.54 7.74 -39.64
C VAL A 296 -4.92 8.14 -39.15
N ALA A 297 -4.97 9.03 -38.16
CA ALA A 297 -6.24 9.42 -37.57
C ALA A 297 -7.12 10.17 -38.58
N ASP A 298 -8.36 9.70 -38.75
CA ASP A 298 -9.39 10.35 -39.56
C ASP A 298 -10.29 11.26 -38.69
N ASP A 299 -10.22 12.56 -38.93
CA ASP A 299 -10.95 13.59 -38.20
C ASP A 299 -12.46 13.59 -38.52
N SER A 300 -12.85 12.97 -39.65
CA SER A 300 -14.21 13.00 -40.18
C SER A 300 -15.10 11.87 -39.67
N ASP A 301 -14.50 10.77 -39.21
CA ASP A 301 -15.21 9.59 -38.67
C ASP A 301 -14.49 9.05 -37.42
N PRO A 302 -14.73 9.68 -36.25
CA PRO A 302 -14.04 9.33 -35.02
C PRO A 302 -14.23 7.89 -34.55
N GLU A 303 -15.41 7.33 -34.80
CA GLU A 303 -15.75 5.97 -34.36
C GLU A 303 -15.02 4.94 -35.21
N ARG A 304 -15.09 5.08 -36.55
CA ARG A 304 -14.33 4.22 -37.45
C ARG A 304 -12.83 4.32 -37.22
N ASN A 305 -12.36 5.52 -36.87
CA ASN A 305 -10.95 5.73 -36.58
C ASN A 305 -10.48 5.00 -35.30
N TYR A 306 -11.28 5.07 -34.23
CA TYR A 306 -11.03 4.31 -33.01
C TYR A 306 -11.06 2.79 -33.26
N GLU A 307 -12.08 2.30 -33.96
CA GLU A 307 -12.20 0.87 -34.30
C GLU A 307 -11.01 0.37 -35.13
N ALA A 308 -10.57 1.16 -36.11
CA ALA A 308 -9.39 0.83 -36.91
C ALA A 308 -8.12 0.75 -36.04
N LEU A 309 -7.96 1.65 -35.07
CA LEU A 309 -6.81 1.61 -34.16
C LEU A 309 -6.86 0.39 -33.23
N VAL A 310 -8.04 0.02 -32.71
CA VAL A 310 -8.22 -1.19 -31.89
C VAL A 310 -7.89 -2.46 -32.69
N GLN A 311 -8.33 -2.54 -33.95
CA GLN A 311 -8.00 -3.67 -34.83
C GLN A 311 -6.49 -3.74 -35.09
N ILE A 312 -5.85 -2.59 -35.30
CA ILE A 312 -4.41 -2.53 -35.56
C ILE A 312 -3.59 -2.88 -34.30
N SER A 313 -4.01 -2.45 -33.10
CA SER A 313 -3.34 -2.83 -31.85
C SER A 313 -3.47 -4.32 -31.54
N GLN A 314 -4.52 -4.99 -32.02
CA GLN A 314 -4.65 -6.45 -31.91
C GLN A 314 -3.74 -7.21 -32.86
N ILE A 315 -3.35 -6.62 -34.00
CA ILE A 315 -2.38 -7.23 -34.93
C ILE A 315 -0.97 -7.14 -34.36
N ALA A 316 -0.60 -5.97 -33.82
CA ALA A 316 0.64 -5.79 -33.08
C ALA A 316 0.47 -4.71 -32.01
N GLU A 317 0.71 -5.11 -30.76
CA GLU A 317 0.71 -4.20 -29.61
C GLU A 317 1.91 -3.24 -29.64
N SER A 318 2.91 -3.51 -30.49
CA SER A 318 4.11 -2.71 -30.64
C SER A 318 4.23 -2.07 -32.04
N GLY A 319 4.93 -0.95 -32.13
CA GLY A 319 4.98 -0.14 -33.34
C GLY A 319 5.71 1.20 -33.21
N TRP A 320 5.45 2.10 -34.15
CA TRP A 320 6.00 3.46 -34.20
C TRP A 320 4.87 4.48 -34.13
N LEU A 321 4.98 5.46 -33.23
CA LEU A 321 3.97 6.49 -33.03
C LEU A 321 4.51 7.87 -33.43
N THR A 322 3.66 8.65 -34.08
CA THR A 322 3.92 10.07 -34.39
C THR A 322 2.82 10.91 -33.76
N TRP A 323 3.18 11.87 -32.91
CA TRP A 323 2.21 12.64 -32.10
C TRP A 323 2.78 14.01 -31.65
N GLU A 324 1.91 14.89 -31.15
CA GLU A 324 2.27 16.19 -30.57
C GLU A 324 2.16 16.15 -29.02
N PRO A 325 3.26 16.38 -28.28
CA PRO A 325 3.27 16.27 -26.81
C PRO A 325 2.34 17.22 -26.05
N HIS A 326 2.23 18.46 -26.51
CA HIS A 326 1.31 19.47 -25.99
C HIS A 326 1.03 20.49 -27.08
N GLU A 327 -0.05 21.26 -26.93
CA GLU A 327 -0.40 22.34 -27.85
C GLU A 327 0.80 23.29 -28.04
N SER A 328 1.21 23.53 -29.29
CA SER A 328 2.38 24.34 -29.68
C SER A 328 3.74 23.63 -29.70
N ALA A 329 3.77 22.31 -29.53
CA ALA A 329 4.99 21.52 -29.71
C ALA A 329 5.18 21.12 -31.19
N ASP A 330 6.43 20.86 -31.59
CA ASP A 330 6.68 20.15 -32.85
C ASP A 330 6.20 18.70 -32.74
N ILE A 331 5.83 18.11 -33.87
CA ILE A 331 5.48 16.69 -33.91
C ILE A 331 6.71 15.83 -33.69
N VAL A 332 6.57 14.89 -32.77
CA VAL A 332 7.62 13.96 -32.41
C VAL A 332 7.22 12.58 -32.89
N ARG A 333 8.15 11.91 -33.58
CA ARG A 333 8.13 10.46 -33.71
C ARG A 333 8.71 9.90 -32.41
N SER A 334 7.89 9.21 -31.64
CA SER A 334 8.33 8.66 -30.37
C SER A 334 9.39 7.57 -30.55
N ASP A 335 10.00 7.19 -29.44
CA ASP A 335 10.66 5.90 -29.32
C ASP A 335 9.70 4.76 -29.71
N ALA A 336 10.28 3.60 -29.97
CA ALA A 336 9.54 2.39 -30.29
C ALA A 336 8.49 2.09 -29.20
N VAL A 337 7.24 1.92 -29.61
CA VAL A 337 6.13 1.57 -28.74
C VAL A 337 6.14 0.06 -28.54
N ILE A 338 6.20 -0.41 -27.29
CA ILE A 338 6.14 -1.83 -26.95
C ILE A 338 4.73 -2.30 -26.63
N HIS A 339 3.83 -1.36 -26.29
CA HIS A 339 2.44 -1.65 -25.97
C HIS A 339 1.55 -0.43 -26.25
N LEU A 340 0.50 -0.59 -27.06
CA LEU A 340 -0.51 0.44 -27.36
C LEU A 340 -1.91 -0.10 -27.07
N VAL A 341 -2.62 0.52 -26.13
CA VAL A 341 -4.02 0.18 -25.80
C VAL A 341 -4.92 1.39 -25.98
N PRO A 342 -5.79 1.39 -27.00
CA PRO A 342 -6.81 2.41 -27.14
C PRO A 342 -7.89 2.25 -26.07
N HIS A 343 -8.37 3.37 -25.56
CA HIS A 343 -9.43 3.46 -24.56
C HIS A 343 -10.46 4.50 -25.01
N ARG A 344 -11.74 4.19 -24.83
CA ARG A 344 -12.85 5.06 -25.24
C ARG A 344 -12.98 6.33 -24.38
N HIS A 345 -12.75 6.21 -23.07
CA HIS A 345 -12.98 7.28 -22.09
C HIS A 345 -11.71 7.58 -21.33
N TYR A 346 -11.29 8.84 -21.30
CA TYR A 346 -10.18 9.28 -20.46
C TYR A 346 -10.62 9.31 -19.00
N PRO A 347 -9.84 8.70 -18.07
CA PRO A 347 -10.29 8.55 -16.68
C PRO A 347 -10.42 9.87 -15.92
N VAL A 348 -9.72 10.93 -16.34
CA VAL A 348 -9.73 12.26 -15.69
C VAL A 348 -9.59 13.40 -16.72
N GLY A 349 -10.67 14.10 -17.07
CA GLY A 349 -10.61 15.25 -17.98
C GLY A 349 -11.80 15.36 -18.94
N THR A 350 -11.62 16.09 -20.04
CA THR A 350 -12.61 16.14 -21.13
C THR A 350 -12.74 14.76 -21.76
N ASP A 351 -13.96 14.25 -21.82
CA ASP A 351 -14.27 12.90 -22.31
C ASP A 351 -13.95 12.77 -23.80
N GLN A 352 -12.77 12.23 -24.09
CA GLN A 352 -12.26 11.97 -25.44
C GLN A 352 -11.51 10.64 -25.47
N PRO A 353 -11.46 9.95 -26.63
CA PRO A 353 -10.70 8.73 -26.75
C PRO A 353 -9.20 8.99 -26.62
N TRP A 354 -8.48 8.02 -26.08
CA TRP A 354 -7.05 8.11 -25.81
C TRP A 354 -6.37 6.75 -25.95
N ALA A 355 -5.03 6.72 -25.89
CA ALA A 355 -4.26 5.49 -25.91
C ALA A 355 -3.27 5.45 -24.73
N LYS A 356 -3.22 4.31 -24.03
CA LYS A 356 -2.14 3.98 -23.10
C LYS A 356 -0.97 3.44 -23.90
N ILE A 357 0.17 4.10 -23.81
CA ILE A 357 1.33 3.80 -24.62
C ILE A 357 2.50 3.53 -23.69
N ALA A 358 3.08 2.34 -23.78
CA ALA A 358 4.36 2.02 -23.15
C ALA A 358 5.45 2.02 -24.23
N MET A 359 6.55 2.71 -23.95
CA MET A 359 7.68 2.84 -24.86
C MET A 359 8.86 2.00 -24.39
N THR A 360 9.81 1.70 -25.29
CA THR A 360 11.07 1.03 -24.94
C THR A 360 11.91 1.81 -23.93
N SER A 361 11.62 3.09 -23.69
CA SER A 361 12.26 3.90 -22.65
C SER A 361 11.72 3.64 -21.23
N GLY A 362 10.73 2.76 -21.06
CA GLY A 362 10.06 2.51 -19.77
C GLY A 362 9.00 3.56 -19.42
N VAL A 363 8.83 4.59 -20.26
CA VAL A 363 7.81 5.63 -20.08
C VAL A 363 6.43 5.09 -20.46
N ILE A 364 5.46 5.29 -19.56
CA ILE A 364 4.04 5.07 -19.82
C ILE A 364 3.34 6.41 -19.95
N MET A 365 2.63 6.59 -21.05
CA MET A 365 1.85 7.80 -21.32
C MET A 365 0.39 7.49 -21.59
N HIS A 366 -0.45 8.46 -21.29
CA HIS A 366 -1.86 8.47 -21.65
C HIS A 366 -2.06 9.62 -22.65
N ILE A 367 -2.16 9.28 -23.94
CA ILE A 367 -2.13 10.27 -25.02
C ILE A 367 -3.53 10.39 -25.62
N PRO A 368 -4.12 11.60 -25.65
CA PRO A 368 -5.41 11.78 -26.32
C PRO A 368 -5.26 11.52 -27.82
N LEU A 369 -6.24 10.85 -28.44
CA LEU A 369 -6.14 10.54 -29.86
C LEU A 369 -6.10 11.80 -30.75
N SER A 370 -6.62 12.93 -30.27
CA SER A 370 -6.50 14.25 -30.91
C SER A 370 -5.06 14.75 -31.06
N ALA A 371 -4.12 14.23 -30.28
CA ALA A 371 -2.69 14.54 -30.37
C ALA A 371 -1.91 13.58 -31.28
N ILE A 372 -2.48 12.43 -31.66
CA ILE A 372 -1.78 11.42 -32.46
C ILE A 372 -1.94 11.72 -33.95
N ALA A 373 -0.83 11.81 -34.68
CA ALA A 373 -0.82 11.96 -36.12
C ALA A 373 -0.91 10.58 -36.82
N SER A 374 -0.11 9.60 -36.41
CA SER A 374 -0.10 8.26 -37.00
C SER A 374 0.49 7.18 -36.08
N TYR A 375 0.13 5.92 -36.33
CA TYR A 375 0.70 4.74 -35.70
C TYR A 375 0.98 3.65 -36.73
N ARG A 376 2.20 3.10 -36.72
CA ARG A 376 2.58 1.98 -37.59
C ARG A 376 2.90 0.74 -36.75
N PRO A 377 2.10 -0.34 -36.79
CA PRO A 377 2.39 -1.59 -36.11
C PRO A 377 3.71 -2.20 -36.60
N ASP A 378 4.49 -2.75 -35.67
CA ASP A 378 5.75 -3.44 -35.94
C ASP A 378 6.04 -4.45 -34.80
N PRO A 379 5.57 -5.71 -34.91
CA PRO A 379 5.68 -6.70 -33.83
C PRO A 379 7.13 -7.05 -33.46
N THR A 380 8.08 -6.78 -34.36
CA THR A 380 9.50 -7.06 -34.13
C THR A 380 10.10 -6.21 -33.01
N ILE A 381 9.45 -5.08 -32.68
CA ILE A 381 9.83 -4.22 -31.56
C ILE A 381 9.69 -4.97 -30.23
N TYR A 382 8.54 -5.61 -29.99
CA TYR A 382 8.30 -6.35 -28.75
C TYR A 382 9.20 -7.59 -28.64
N GLU A 383 9.43 -8.29 -29.75
CA GLU A 383 10.35 -9.43 -29.79
C GLU A 383 11.78 -9.02 -29.41
N ARG A 384 12.27 -7.92 -29.99
CA ARG A 384 13.61 -7.37 -29.66
C ARG A 384 13.67 -6.97 -28.19
N TRP A 385 12.65 -6.29 -27.69
CA TRP A 385 12.56 -5.89 -26.29
C TRP A 385 12.67 -7.09 -25.34
N ASN A 386 11.86 -8.13 -25.52
CA ASN A 386 11.92 -9.32 -24.66
C ASN A 386 13.25 -10.08 -24.77
N SER A 387 13.84 -10.14 -25.95
CA SER A 387 15.13 -10.81 -26.16
C SER A 387 16.28 -10.17 -25.37
N MET A 388 16.22 -8.85 -25.13
CA MET A 388 17.21 -8.15 -24.31
C MET A 388 17.15 -8.60 -22.85
N TRP A 389 15.95 -8.76 -22.29
CA TRP A 389 15.75 -9.17 -20.90
C TRP A 389 16.02 -10.65 -20.64
N SER A 390 15.62 -11.54 -21.56
CA SER A 390 15.91 -12.98 -21.42
C SER A 390 17.40 -13.35 -21.52
N SER A 391 18.26 -12.42 -21.95
CA SER A 391 19.71 -12.60 -21.96
C SER A 391 20.39 -12.30 -20.64
N LEU A 392 19.70 -11.60 -19.72
CA LEU A 392 20.22 -11.19 -18.40
C LEU A 392 19.98 -12.25 -17.31
N GLU A 393 19.13 -13.25 -17.57
CA GLU A 393 18.80 -14.35 -16.64
C GLU A 393 19.71 -15.59 -16.80
N ARG A 394 20.77 -15.52 -17.61
CA ARG A 394 21.79 -16.56 -17.81
C ARG A 394 23.16 -16.06 -17.39
#